data_AF-A0A3C0TCW2-F1
#
_entry.id   AF-A0A3C0TCW2-F1
#
_cell.length_a   1.000
_cell.length_b   1.000
_cell.length_c   1.000
_cell.angle_alpha   90.00
_cell.angle_beta   90.00
_cell.angle_gamma   90.00
#
_symmetry.space_group_name_H-M   'P 1'
#
loop_
_entity.id
_entity.type
_entity.pdbx_description
1 polymer ?
#
loop_
_entity_poly.entity_id
_entity_poly.type
_entity_poly.pdbx_seq_one_letter_code
_entity_poly.pdbx_strand_id
1 'polypeptide(L)'
;MTNITKDDLIQSIEDSLQFISYYHPPDFIRAVTEAYEREESAAAKDAMEQILLNSRMCAEGHRPVCQDTGIVNVFLSVGMDVHFDSDISLEDMVNEGVRRAYLLPDNVLRASVLADPAGARVNTKDNTPAVIHTEIVPGNTLEVRVAAKGGGSEAKSKFAMLNPSDDIVEWVVKTVPRMGAGWCPPGMLGIGIGGTSEKAMLLAKRSLMEPIDIHELQAHGPKTRAEELRLEIFEKVNDLGIGAQGLGGLTTVLDVKVLDYPTHAANLPVAMIPNCASTRHV
;
A
#
# COMPACT_ATOMS: atom_id res chain seq x y z
N MET A 1 2.89 30.48 -10.84
CA MET A 1 3.48 29.37 -11.62
C MET A 1 4.63 28.82 -10.81
N THR A 2 4.53 27.58 -10.38
CA THR A 2 5.61 26.89 -9.66
C THR A 2 6.42 26.11 -10.67
N ASN A 3 7.72 26.36 -10.75
CA ASN A 3 8.61 25.63 -11.65
C ASN A 3 9.22 24.47 -10.88
N ILE A 4 9.08 23.26 -11.41
CA ILE A 4 9.68 22.03 -10.88
C ILE A 4 10.70 21.57 -11.92
N THR A 5 11.96 21.48 -11.52
CA THR A 5 13.01 21.00 -12.43
C THR A 5 12.96 19.49 -12.56
N LYS A 6 13.58 18.97 -13.62
CA LYS A 6 13.80 17.54 -13.80
C LYS A 6 14.44 16.87 -12.58
N ASP A 7 15.48 17.48 -12.02
CA ASP A 7 16.24 16.90 -10.91
C ASP A 7 15.45 16.93 -9.59
N ASP A 8 14.58 17.93 -9.37
CA ASP A 8 13.72 17.99 -8.18
C ASP A 8 12.86 16.72 -8.04
N LEU A 9 12.21 16.31 -9.15
CA LEU A 9 11.35 15.12 -9.13
C LEU A 9 12.15 13.82 -9.10
N ILE A 10 13.22 13.71 -9.91
CA ILE A 10 14.06 12.50 -9.95
C ILE A 10 14.64 12.21 -8.57
N GLN A 11 15.24 13.21 -7.92
CA GLN A 11 15.85 13.06 -6.60
C GLN A 11 14.78 12.74 -5.55
N SER A 12 13.62 13.39 -5.60
CA SER A 12 12.53 13.12 -4.65
C SER A 12 12.04 11.66 -4.74
N ILE A 13 11.93 11.09 -5.95
CA ILE A 13 11.56 9.69 -6.12
C ILE A 13 12.66 8.75 -5.63
N GLU A 14 13.93 9.03 -5.95
CA GLU A 14 15.08 8.26 -5.51
C GLU A 14 15.15 8.18 -3.97
N ASP A 15 15.13 9.35 -3.32
CA ASP A 15 15.23 9.48 -1.87
C ASP A 15 14.04 8.83 -1.18
N SER A 16 12.82 9.00 -1.73
CA SER A 16 11.61 8.38 -1.20
C SER A 16 11.69 6.86 -1.21
N LEU A 17 12.13 6.27 -2.33
CA LEU A 17 12.26 4.81 -2.46
C LEU A 17 13.34 4.24 -1.56
N GLN A 18 14.45 4.95 -1.39
CA GLN A 18 15.49 4.59 -0.45
C GLN A 18 15.00 4.67 0.99
N PHE A 19 14.35 5.76 1.36
CA PHE A 19 13.78 5.98 2.70
C PHE A 19 12.80 4.88 3.09
N ILE A 20 11.78 4.61 2.25
CA ILE A 20 10.78 3.59 2.53
C ILE A 20 11.33 2.16 2.40
N SER A 21 12.56 1.98 1.88
CA SER A 21 13.14 0.63 1.80
C SER A 21 13.51 0.11 3.19
N TYR A 22 13.99 0.96 4.10
CA TYR A 22 14.48 0.56 5.43
C TYR A 22 13.75 1.21 6.62
N TYR A 23 12.90 2.22 6.41
CA TYR A 23 12.03 2.77 7.45
C TYR A 23 10.57 2.34 7.26
N HIS A 24 9.98 1.76 8.31
CA HIS A 24 8.52 1.66 8.42
C HIS A 24 7.93 3.00 8.90
N PRO A 25 6.69 3.32 8.49
CA PRO A 25 5.96 4.45 9.05
C PRO A 25 5.80 4.36 10.58
N PRO A 26 5.90 5.47 11.33
CA PRO A 26 5.78 5.45 12.79
C PRO A 26 4.45 4.90 13.30
N ASP A 27 3.35 5.15 12.59
CA ASP A 27 2.01 4.63 12.87
C ASP A 27 1.94 3.10 12.73
N PHE A 28 2.62 2.53 11.73
CA PHE A 28 2.74 1.07 11.60
C PHE A 28 3.47 0.45 12.80
N ILE A 29 4.57 1.07 13.26
CA ILE A 29 5.31 0.57 14.42
C ILE A 29 4.49 0.65 15.70
N ARG A 30 3.76 1.75 15.92
CA ARG A 30 2.84 1.86 17.06
C ARG A 30 1.75 0.79 17.00
N ALA A 31 1.09 0.63 15.86
CA ALA A 31 0.01 -0.34 15.70
C ALA A 31 0.48 -1.80 15.91
N VAL A 32 1.66 -2.19 15.39
CA VAL A 32 2.23 -3.52 15.64
C VAL A 32 2.63 -3.68 17.11
N THR A 33 3.16 -2.64 17.75
CA THR A 33 3.53 -2.69 19.18
C THR A 33 2.30 -2.88 20.07
N GLU A 34 1.24 -2.11 19.84
CA GLU A 34 -0.04 -2.27 20.56
C GLU A 34 -0.66 -3.67 20.33
N ALA A 35 -0.58 -4.18 19.10
CA ALA A 35 -1.01 -5.53 18.77
C ALA A 35 -0.16 -6.61 19.46
N TYR A 36 1.16 -6.43 19.56
CA TYR A 36 2.08 -7.32 20.24
C TYR A 36 1.80 -7.38 21.76
N GLU A 37 1.54 -6.23 22.38
CA GLU A 37 1.30 -6.13 23.82
C GLU A 37 0.04 -6.90 24.25
N ARG A 38 -1.02 -6.84 23.44
CA ARG A 38 -2.29 -7.53 23.69
C ARG A 38 -2.33 -8.99 23.24
N GLU A 39 -1.40 -9.44 22.40
CA GLU A 39 -1.44 -10.79 21.81
C GLU A 39 -1.25 -11.89 22.86
N GLU A 40 -2.10 -12.90 22.76
CA GLU A 40 -2.14 -14.07 23.64
C GLU A 40 -1.50 -15.31 23.00
N SER A 41 -1.57 -15.42 21.68
CA SER A 41 -0.94 -16.51 20.93
C SER A 41 0.58 -16.31 20.89
N ALA A 42 1.33 -17.21 21.53
CA ALA A 42 2.79 -17.16 21.55
C ALA A 42 3.39 -17.09 20.13
N ALA A 43 2.86 -17.88 19.19
CA ALA A 43 3.35 -17.91 17.82
C ALA A 43 3.10 -16.59 17.07
N ALA A 44 1.93 -15.98 17.23
CA ALA A 44 1.65 -14.67 16.62
C ALA A 44 2.45 -13.54 17.29
N LYS A 45 2.65 -13.64 18.60
CA LYS A 45 3.45 -12.69 19.38
C LYS A 45 4.92 -12.71 18.94
N ASP A 46 5.51 -13.88 18.80
CA ASP A 46 6.87 -14.06 18.28
C ASP A 46 6.99 -13.51 16.84
N ALA A 47 5.98 -13.71 16.00
CA ALA A 47 5.97 -13.19 14.64
C ALA A 47 5.95 -11.64 14.61
N MET A 48 5.18 -11.00 15.48
CA MET A 48 5.16 -9.54 15.61
C MET A 48 6.46 -9.00 16.21
N GLU A 49 7.06 -9.69 17.18
CA GLU A 49 8.38 -9.34 17.71
C GLU A 49 9.44 -9.36 16.61
N GLN A 50 9.43 -10.40 15.75
CA GLN A 50 10.34 -10.47 14.60
C GLN A 50 10.16 -9.28 13.63
N ILE A 51 8.92 -8.85 13.38
CA ILE A 51 8.65 -7.67 12.55
C ILE A 51 9.26 -6.41 13.18
N LEU A 52 9.05 -6.21 14.49
CA LEU A 52 9.57 -5.05 15.23
C LEU A 52 11.10 -5.03 15.29
N LEU A 53 11.73 -6.18 15.59
CA LEU A 53 13.18 -6.33 15.61
C LEU A 53 13.79 -6.10 14.22
N ASN A 54 13.19 -6.68 13.18
CA ASN A 54 13.61 -6.46 11.79
C ASN A 54 13.51 -4.99 11.42
N SER A 55 12.40 -4.32 11.75
CA SER A 55 12.22 -2.89 11.52
C SER A 55 13.36 -2.05 12.12
N ARG A 56 13.70 -2.31 13.38
CA ARG A 56 14.81 -1.65 14.06
C ARG A 56 16.16 -1.92 13.39
N MET A 57 16.46 -3.18 13.09
CA MET A 57 17.72 -3.56 12.45
C MET A 57 17.87 -2.94 11.05
N CYS A 58 16.78 -2.83 10.30
CA CYS A 58 16.76 -2.20 8.98
C CYS A 58 17.01 -0.69 9.07
N ALA A 59 16.35 0.00 10.01
CA ALA A 59 16.54 1.41 10.28
C ALA A 59 17.99 1.73 10.72
N GLU A 60 18.58 0.95 11.63
CA GLU A 60 19.96 1.14 12.09
C GLU A 60 20.99 0.76 11.00
N GLY A 61 20.69 -0.28 10.23
CA GLY A 61 21.62 -0.87 9.26
C GLY A 61 21.51 -0.34 7.84
N HIS A 62 20.53 0.53 7.55
CA HIS A 62 20.16 0.99 6.20
C HIS A 62 20.00 -0.19 5.22
N ARG A 63 19.22 -1.21 5.63
CA ARG A 63 18.96 -2.41 4.84
C ARG A 63 17.47 -2.59 4.59
N PRO A 64 17.07 -3.07 3.40
CA PRO A 64 15.65 -3.20 3.09
C PRO A 64 14.89 -4.07 4.09
N VAL A 65 13.71 -3.61 4.54
CA VAL A 65 12.83 -4.33 5.49
C VAL A 65 12.35 -5.68 4.98
N CYS A 66 12.42 -5.89 3.66
CA CYS A 66 12.00 -7.12 3.00
C CYS A 66 12.89 -7.39 1.79
N GLN A 67 13.20 -8.67 1.55
CA GLN A 67 13.92 -9.14 0.37
C GLN A 67 13.18 -8.78 -0.94
N ASP A 68 11.86 -8.66 -0.88
CA ASP A 68 11.05 -8.13 -1.97
C ASP A 68 10.90 -6.62 -1.86
N THR A 69 11.81 -5.88 -2.49
CA THR A 69 11.76 -4.41 -2.54
C THR A 69 10.58 -3.87 -3.35
N GLY A 70 9.83 -4.73 -4.04
CA GLY A 70 8.50 -4.44 -4.58
C GLY A 70 8.49 -3.77 -5.95
N ILE A 71 7.30 -3.69 -6.55
CA ILE A 71 7.05 -2.85 -7.72
C ILE A 71 6.68 -1.44 -7.26
N VAL A 72 7.21 -0.43 -7.94
CA VAL A 72 6.96 0.97 -7.58
C VAL A 72 5.60 1.42 -8.13
N ASN A 73 4.78 2.01 -7.25
CA ASN A 73 3.57 2.73 -7.62
C ASN A 73 3.75 4.20 -7.26
N VAL A 74 3.40 5.11 -8.16
CA VAL A 74 3.50 6.55 -7.92
C VAL A 74 2.16 7.21 -8.23
N PHE A 75 1.65 7.97 -7.28
CA PHE A 75 0.46 8.81 -7.45
C PHE A 75 0.90 10.27 -7.50
N LEU A 76 0.58 10.94 -8.60
CA LEU A 76 0.93 12.33 -8.86
C LEU A 76 -0.34 13.18 -8.91
N SER A 77 -0.46 14.17 -8.03
CA SER A 77 -1.45 15.23 -8.16
C SER A 77 -0.73 16.49 -8.64
N VAL A 78 -0.91 16.81 -9.92
CA VAL A 78 -0.23 17.91 -10.60
C VAL A 78 -1.12 19.14 -10.61
N GLY A 79 -0.71 20.19 -9.90
CA GLY A 79 -1.37 21.48 -9.93
C GLY A 79 -1.41 22.08 -11.34
N MET A 80 -2.55 22.64 -11.75
CA MET A 80 -2.73 23.32 -13.05
C MET A 80 -1.74 24.47 -13.28
N ASP A 81 -1.19 25.06 -12.22
CA ASP A 81 -0.21 26.15 -12.27
C ASP A 81 1.25 25.66 -12.09
N VAL A 82 1.50 24.34 -12.19
CA VAL A 82 2.83 23.74 -12.21
C VAL A 82 3.39 23.74 -13.62
N HIS A 83 4.66 24.13 -13.75
CA HIS A 83 5.43 24.01 -14.98
C HIS A 83 6.65 23.11 -14.71
N PHE A 84 6.84 22.08 -15.53
CA PHE A 84 8.02 21.22 -15.46
C PHE A 84 9.11 21.76 -16.38
N ASP A 85 10.25 22.13 -15.80
CA ASP A 85 11.46 22.49 -16.53
C ASP A 85 12.27 21.21 -16.83
N SER A 86 11.90 20.55 -17.93
CA SER A 86 12.43 19.24 -18.33
C SER A 86 12.39 19.05 -19.84
N ASP A 87 13.36 18.29 -20.35
CA ASP A 87 13.45 17.80 -21.73
C ASP A 87 12.88 16.39 -21.92
N ILE A 88 12.44 15.73 -20.84
CA ILE A 88 11.86 14.38 -20.84
C ILE A 88 10.45 14.38 -20.21
N SER A 89 9.68 13.32 -20.46
CA SER A 89 8.32 13.22 -19.97
C SER A 89 8.26 13.08 -18.44
N LEU A 90 7.10 13.40 -17.84
CA LEU A 90 6.85 13.20 -16.42
C LEU A 90 7.06 11.73 -15.98
N GLU A 91 6.66 10.79 -16.82
CA GLU A 91 6.86 9.36 -16.58
C GLU A 91 8.35 8.97 -16.65
N ASP A 92 9.12 9.55 -17.57
CA ASP A 92 10.56 9.29 -17.66
C ASP A 92 11.32 9.84 -16.46
N MET A 93 10.93 11.02 -15.94
CA MET A 93 11.49 11.56 -14.70
C MET A 93 11.24 10.61 -13.52
N VAL A 94 10.01 10.10 -13.37
CA VAL A 94 9.70 9.13 -12.31
C VAL A 94 10.50 7.83 -12.48
N ASN A 95 10.54 7.27 -13.69
CA ASN A 95 11.26 6.02 -13.95
C ASN A 95 12.77 6.17 -13.79
N GLU A 96 13.33 7.34 -14.07
CA GLU A 96 14.73 7.64 -13.81
C GLU A 96 15.01 7.70 -12.30
N GLY A 97 14.14 8.32 -11.51
CA GLY A 97 14.23 8.27 -10.04
C GLY A 97 14.16 6.83 -9.52
N VAL A 98 13.25 6.00 -10.05
CA VAL A 98 13.16 4.57 -9.70
C VAL A 98 14.46 3.84 -10.03
N ARG A 99 14.99 4.02 -11.24
CA ARG A 99 16.25 3.39 -11.67
C ARG A 99 17.40 3.76 -10.74
N ARG A 100 17.55 5.05 -10.42
CA ARG A 100 18.61 5.52 -9.51
C ARG A 100 18.46 4.92 -8.12
N ALA A 101 17.24 4.91 -7.56
CA ALA A 101 17.00 4.31 -6.26
C ALA A 101 17.37 2.82 -6.24
N TYR A 102 17.00 2.06 -7.27
CA TYR A 102 17.24 0.62 -7.28
C TYR A 102 18.71 0.25 -7.56
N LEU A 103 19.45 1.13 -8.22
CA LEU A 103 20.86 0.93 -8.56
C LEU A 103 21.82 1.69 -7.64
N LEU A 104 21.33 2.34 -6.58
CA LEU A 104 22.15 3.10 -5.65
C LEU A 104 23.23 2.19 -5.04
N PRO A 105 24.54 2.44 -5.27
CA PRO A 105 25.60 1.52 -4.85
C PRO A 105 25.65 1.24 -3.35
N ASP A 106 25.29 2.24 -2.54
CA ASP A 106 25.34 2.15 -1.07
C ASP A 106 24.17 1.33 -0.49
N ASN A 107 23.07 1.16 -1.24
CA ASN A 107 21.93 0.34 -0.86
C ASN A 107 21.17 -0.17 -2.10
N VAL A 108 21.75 -1.19 -2.74
CA VAL A 108 21.18 -1.81 -3.95
C VAL A 108 19.89 -2.57 -3.61
N LEU A 109 18.79 -2.18 -4.25
CA LEU A 109 17.48 -2.81 -4.07
C LEU A 109 17.28 -3.96 -5.07
N ARG A 110 16.31 -4.84 -4.83
CA ARG A 110 16.07 -6.00 -5.69
C ARG A 110 15.15 -5.66 -6.87
N ALA A 111 15.73 -5.58 -8.08
CA ALA A 111 14.95 -5.51 -9.32
C ALA A 111 14.08 -6.77 -9.53
N SER A 112 12.76 -6.59 -9.48
CA SER A 112 11.74 -7.64 -9.50
C SER A 112 10.80 -7.53 -10.70
N VAL A 113 10.90 -6.47 -11.51
CA VAL A 113 10.11 -6.28 -12.74
C VAL A 113 10.67 -7.10 -13.90
N LEU A 114 9.77 -7.74 -14.66
CA LEU A 114 10.08 -8.57 -15.83
C LEU A 114 9.44 -7.95 -17.07
N ALA A 115 10.25 -7.69 -18.10
CA ALA A 115 9.79 -7.35 -19.43
C ALA A 115 9.13 -8.56 -20.10
N ASP A 116 8.18 -8.30 -21.00
CA ASP A 116 7.42 -9.34 -21.73
C ASP A 116 6.70 -10.33 -20.78
N PRO A 117 5.68 -9.87 -20.01
CA PRO A 117 5.07 -10.65 -18.93
C PRO A 117 4.36 -11.93 -19.41
N ALA A 118 3.94 -11.97 -20.68
CA ALA A 118 3.28 -13.11 -21.31
C ALA A 118 4.23 -13.93 -22.23
N GLY A 119 5.52 -13.59 -22.26
CA GLY A 119 6.52 -14.24 -23.11
C GLY A 119 7.80 -14.58 -22.36
N ALA A 120 8.92 -13.97 -22.75
CA ALA A 120 10.26 -14.32 -22.27
C ALA A 120 10.54 -13.93 -20.82
N ARG A 121 9.78 -12.99 -20.24
CA ARG A 121 9.85 -12.60 -18.82
C ARG A 121 11.27 -12.23 -18.36
N VAL A 122 12.00 -11.48 -19.19
CA VAL A 122 13.39 -11.07 -18.91
C VAL A 122 13.39 -9.95 -17.88
N ASN A 123 14.19 -10.08 -16.82
CA ASN A 123 14.27 -9.06 -15.77
C ASN A 123 14.85 -7.74 -16.28
N THR A 124 14.24 -6.61 -15.91
CA THR A 124 14.64 -5.27 -16.38
C THR A 124 15.91 -4.73 -15.73
N LYS A 125 16.39 -5.38 -14.66
CA LYS A 125 17.62 -5.08 -13.91
C LYS A 125 17.63 -3.75 -13.14
N ASP A 126 16.67 -2.87 -13.38
CA ASP A 126 16.52 -1.58 -12.70
C ASP A 126 15.14 -1.37 -12.05
N ASN A 127 14.30 -2.41 -12.05
CA ASN A 127 12.94 -2.42 -11.51
C ASN A 127 11.95 -1.45 -12.20
N THR A 128 12.33 -0.88 -13.35
CA THR A 128 11.43 -0.08 -14.18
C THR A 128 10.63 -0.99 -15.14
N PRO A 129 9.47 -0.56 -15.67
CA PRO A 129 8.78 0.70 -15.35
C PRO A 129 7.99 0.64 -14.03
N ALA A 130 7.80 1.81 -13.41
CA ALA A 130 6.85 2.03 -12.32
C ALA A 130 5.40 2.05 -12.84
N VAL A 131 4.44 1.80 -11.96
CA VAL A 131 3.00 2.01 -12.21
C VAL A 131 2.65 3.43 -11.79
N ILE A 132 2.37 4.31 -12.75
CA ILE A 132 2.20 5.75 -12.51
C ILE A 132 0.73 6.14 -12.71
N HIS A 133 0.17 6.85 -11.74
CA HIS A 133 -1.17 7.41 -11.80
C HIS A 133 -1.09 8.93 -11.64
N THR A 134 -1.54 9.66 -12.65
CA THR A 134 -1.47 11.13 -12.66
C THR A 134 -2.88 11.72 -12.69
N GLU A 135 -3.14 12.67 -11.81
CA GLU A 135 -4.33 13.52 -11.83
C GLU A 135 -3.93 15.00 -11.91
N ILE A 136 -4.70 15.78 -12.67
CA ILE A 136 -4.53 17.23 -12.74
C ILE A 136 -5.49 17.87 -11.75
N VAL A 137 -4.97 18.72 -10.85
CA VAL A 137 -5.72 19.34 -9.76
C VAL A 137 -5.56 20.86 -9.77
N PRO A 138 -6.49 21.64 -9.20
CA PRO A 138 -6.28 23.08 -9.03
C PRO A 138 -5.06 23.38 -8.16
N GLY A 139 -4.43 24.54 -8.37
CA GLY A 139 -3.31 25.03 -7.56
C GLY A 139 -1.95 24.88 -8.24
N ASN A 140 -0.90 25.14 -7.46
CA ASN A 140 0.47 25.31 -7.94
C ASN A 140 1.46 24.36 -7.26
N THR A 141 1.00 23.24 -6.74
CA THR A 141 1.83 22.23 -6.06
C THR A 141 1.86 20.93 -6.86
N LEU A 142 2.93 20.16 -6.68
CA LEU A 142 2.98 18.76 -7.07
C LEU A 142 2.96 17.94 -5.79
N GLU A 143 1.92 17.12 -5.62
CA GLU A 143 1.92 16.09 -4.58
C GLU A 143 2.37 14.78 -5.21
N VAL A 144 3.35 14.13 -4.58
CA VAL A 144 3.89 12.85 -5.00
C VAL A 144 3.73 11.88 -3.85
N ARG A 145 2.99 10.79 -4.06
CA ARG A 145 2.96 9.67 -3.12
C ARG A 145 3.59 8.45 -3.75
N VAL A 146 4.56 7.85 -3.07
CA VAL A 146 5.37 6.74 -3.59
C VAL A 146 5.15 5.51 -2.73
N ALA A 147 4.90 4.36 -3.35
CA ALA A 147 4.80 3.08 -2.65
C ALA A 147 5.64 1.99 -3.31
N ALA A 148 6.29 1.18 -2.49
CA ALA A 148 7.05 0.01 -2.91
C ALA A 148 6.27 -1.27 -2.56
N LYS A 149 5.47 -1.77 -3.51
CA LYS A 149 4.47 -2.81 -3.26
C LYS A 149 5.03 -4.21 -3.48
N GLY A 150 5.07 -5.03 -2.42
CA GLY A 150 5.55 -6.41 -2.52
C GLY A 150 4.61 -7.30 -3.36
N GLY A 151 5.20 -8.15 -4.22
CA GLY A 151 4.46 -9.01 -5.15
C GLY A 151 3.55 -10.02 -4.45
N GLY A 152 3.93 -10.50 -3.26
CA GLY A 152 3.10 -11.39 -2.46
C GLY A 152 1.75 -10.76 -2.08
N SER A 153 1.79 -9.53 -1.58
CA SER A 153 0.58 -8.76 -1.26
C SER A 153 -0.20 -8.34 -2.51
N GLU A 154 0.48 -7.99 -3.60
CA GLU A 154 -0.17 -7.64 -4.87
C GLU A 154 -0.97 -8.82 -5.45
N ALA A 155 -0.41 -10.03 -5.40
CA ALA A 155 -1.08 -11.25 -5.87
C ALA A 155 -2.36 -11.58 -5.08
N LYS A 156 -2.56 -10.96 -3.91
CA LYS A 156 -3.75 -11.14 -3.09
C LYS A 156 -4.83 -10.09 -3.32
N SER A 157 -4.65 -9.14 -4.25
CA SER A 157 -5.71 -8.25 -4.71
C SER A 157 -6.96 -9.04 -5.16
N LYS A 158 -8.14 -8.53 -4.82
CA LYS A 158 -9.44 -9.14 -5.12
C LYS A 158 -10.39 -8.08 -5.65
N PHE A 159 -11.24 -8.49 -6.57
CA PHE A 159 -12.27 -7.65 -7.17
C PHE A 159 -13.56 -8.44 -7.31
N ALA A 160 -14.69 -7.78 -7.08
CA ALA A 160 -16.01 -8.30 -7.34
C ALA A 160 -16.92 -7.21 -7.89
N MET A 161 -17.77 -7.58 -8.85
CA MET A 161 -18.98 -6.81 -9.17
C MET A 161 -20.09 -7.37 -8.31
N LEU A 162 -20.38 -6.70 -7.19
CA LEU A 162 -21.47 -7.06 -6.31
C LEU A 162 -22.79 -6.50 -6.85
N ASN A 163 -23.90 -7.13 -6.48
CA ASN A 163 -25.21 -6.50 -6.63
C ASN A 163 -25.35 -5.36 -5.61
N PRO A 164 -26.13 -4.30 -5.91
CA PRO A 164 -26.36 -3.21 -4.96
C PRO A 164 -26.93 -3.65 -3.60
N SER A 165 -27.56 -4.82 -3.53
CA SER A 165 -28.11 -5.41 -2.30
C SER A 165 -27.15 -6.32 -1.54
N ASP A 166 -25.99 -6.65 -2.10
CA ASP A 166 -25.04 -7.56 -1.47
C ASP A 166 -24.27 -6.85 -0.35
N ASP A 167 -23.85 -7.61 0.67
CA ASP A 167 -23.11 -7.09 1.81
C ASP A 167 -21.59 -7.15 1.56
N ILE A 168 -20.97 -5.96 1.55
CA ILE A 168 -19.51 -5.78 1.39
C ILE A 168 -18.74 -6.47 2.52
N VAL A 169 -19.21 -6.34 3.76
CA VAL A 169 -18.55 -6.90 4.95
C VAL A 169 -18.56 -8.42 4.87
N GLU A 170 -19.70 -9.02 4.51
CA GLU A 170 -19.82 -10.46 4.31
C GLU A 170 -18.88 -10.95 3.20
N TRP A 171 -18.79 -10.22 2.08
CA TRP A 171 -17.86 -10.55 1.00
C TRP A 171 -16.41 -10.51 1.46
N VAL A 172 -15.99 -9.49 2.22
CA VAL A 172 -14.63 -9.39 2.78
C VAL A 172 -14.34 -10.57 3.71
N VAL A 173 -15.21 -10.82 4.69
CA VAL A 173 -15.04 -11.88 5.70
C VAL A 173 -14.94 -13.27 5.04
N LYS A 174 -15.72 -13.53 3.98
CA LYS A 174 -15.62 -14.78 3.21
C LYS A 174 -14.34 -14.88 2.36
N THR A 175 -13.77 -13.74 1.99
CA THR A 175 -12.64 -13.68 1.05
C THR A 175 -11.29 -13.72 1.75
N VAL A 176 -11.14 -13.05 2.90
CA VAL A 176 -9.86 -12.95 3.63
C VAL A 176 -9.23 -14.32 3.94
N PRO A 177 -9.97 -15.34 4.46
CA PRO A 177 -9.39 -16.67 4.69
C PRO A 177 -8.79 -17.32 3.43
N ARG A 178 -9.40 -17.05 2.26
CA ARG A 178 -8.96 -17.62 0.97
C ARG A 178 -7.68 -16.97 0.44
N MET A 179 -7.30 -15.80 0.95
CA MET A 179 -6.02 -15.17 0.60
C MET A 179 -4.85 -15.94 1.22
N GLY A 180 -5.08 -16.66 2.33
CA GLY A 180 -4.05 -17.30 3.14
C GLY A 180 -3.05 -16.28 3.72
N ALA A 181 -1.95 -16.78 4.28
CA ALA A 181 -0.91 -15.93 4.87
C ALA A 181 0.08 -15.32 3.86
N GLY A 182 -0.09 -15.56 2.55
CA GLY A 182 0.88 -15.16 1.51
C GLY A 182 1.02 -13.64 1.27
N TRP A 183 0.27 -12.82 2.01
CA TRP A 183 0.44 -11.37 2.06
C TRP A 183 1.05 -10.88 3.38
N CYS A 184 1.57 -11.79 4.22
CA CYS A 184 2.32 -11.50 5.44
C CYS A 184 1.58 -10.58 6.44
N PRO A 185 0.41 -10.99 6.97
CA PRO A 185 -0.23 -10.27 8.08
C PRO A 185 0.68 -10.26 9.34
N PRO A 186 0.50 -9.31 10.28
CA PRO A 186 -0.53 -8.28 10.27
C PRO A 186 -0.16 -7.14 9.33
N GLY A 187 -1.19 -6.55 8.72
CA GLY A 187 -1.05 -5.44 7.78
C GLY A 187 -2.38 -4.71 7.61
N MET A 188 -2.62 -4.03 6.50
CA MET A 188 -3.87 -3.29 6.28
C MET A 188 -4.70 -3.89 5.15
N LEU A 189 -6.01 -3.65 5.13
CA LEU A 189 -6.84 -3.88 3.96
C LEU A 189 -7.27 -2.55 3.37
N GLY A 190 -6.95 -2.31 2.10
CA GLY A 190 -7.47 -1.19 1.32
C GLY A 190 -8.69 -1.64 0.53
N ILE A 191 -9.81 -0.95 0.71
CA ILE A 191 -11.09 -1.24 0.08
C ILE A 191 -11.49 -0.06 -0.79
N GLY A 192 -11.78 -0.35 -2.06
CA GLY A 192 -12.27 0.63 -3.03
C GLY A 192 -13.68 0.28 -3.44
N ILE A 193 -14.61 1.22 -3.33
CA ILE A 193 -16.04 1.00 -3.58
C ILE A 193 -16.53 1.94 -4.68
N GLY A 194 -17.24 1.40 -5.66
CA GLY A 194 -17.94 2.19 -6.67
C GLY A 194 -17.08 2.60 -7.86
N GLY A 195 -17.59 3.57 -8.64
CA GLY A 195 -17.08 3.87 -9.98
C GLY A 195 -17.28 2.69 -10.95
N THR A 196 -16.17 2.21 -11.48
CA THR A 196 -16.04 1.08 -12.40
C THR A 196 -14.94 0.14 -11.87
N SER A 197 -14.69 -0.97 -12.54
CA SER A 197 -13.66 -1.95 -12.13
C SER A 197 -12.29 -1.32 -11.84
N GLU A 198 -11.83 -0.47 -12.76
CA GLU A 198 -10.55 0.22 -12.71
C GLU A 198 -10.52 1.29 -11.60
N LYS A 199 -11.62 2.02 -11.40
CA LYS A 199 -11.70 3.03 -10.35
C LYS A 199 -11.71 2.39 -8.97
N ALA A 200 -12.46 1.31 -8.77
CA ALA A 200 -12.47 0.58 -7.50
C ALA A 200 -11.06 0.06 -7.13
N MET A 201 -10.36 -0.57 -8.08
CA MET A 201 -8.99 -1.04 -7.86
C MET A 201 -8.03 0.10 -7.53
N LEU A 202 -8.14 1.23 -8.24
CA LEU A 202 -7.34 2.42 -7.98
C LEU A 202 -7.61 3.00 -6.59
N LEU A 203 -8.87 3.09 -6.16
CA LEU A 203 -9.27 3.58 -4.84
C LEU A 203 -8.75 2.65 -3.74
N ALA A 204 -8.90 1.33 -3.91
CA ALA A 204 -8.35 0.36 -2.96
C ALA A 204 -6.84 0.53 -2.81
N LYS A 205 -6.11 0.72 -3.92
CA LYS A 205 -4.66 0.96 -3.88
C LYS A 205 -4.32 2.28 -3.18
N ARG A 206 -4.99 3.38 -3.57
CA ARG A 206 -4.73 4.72 -3.03
C ARG A 206 -5.05 4.81 -1.54
N SER A 207 -6.07 4.10 -1.08
CA SER A 207 -6.47 4.08 0.33
C SER A 207 -5.36 3.57 1.27
N LEU A 208 -4.45 2.72 0.77
CA LEU A 208 -3.34 2.15 1.54
C LEU A 208 -2.19 3.13 1.80
N MET A 209 -2.27 4.35 1.27
CA MET A 209 -1.31 5.43 1.50
C MET A 209 -1.64 6.26 2.74
N GLU A 210 -2.80 6.02 3.36
CA GLU A 210 -3.26 6.75 4.54
C GLU A 210 -2.66 6.13 5.82
N PRO A 211 -2.34 6.95 6.84
CA PRO A 211 -1.74 6.50 8.09
C PRO A 211 -2.69 5.60 8.86
N ILE A 212 -2.18 4.63 9.62
CA ILE A 212 -3.00 3.79 10.51
C ILE A 212 -3.61 4.66 11.62
N ASP A 213 -4.95 4.68 11.68
CA ASP A 213 -5.74 5.55 12.57
C ASP A 213 -7.03 4.87 13.09
N ILE A 214 -7.16 3.55 12.94
CA ILE A 214 -8.38 2.82 13.33
C ILE A 214 -8.77 3.03 14.81
N HIS A 215 -7.78 3.15 15.70
CA HIS A 215 -8.01 3.36 17.14
C HIS A 215 -8.51 4.79 17.44
N GLU A 216 -8.05 5.79 16.68
CA GLU A 216 -8.56 7.15 16.76
C GLU A 216 -10.01 7.21 16.24
N LEU A 217 -10.30 6.47 15.15
CA LEU A 217 -11.66 6.34 14.64
C LEU A 217 -12.60 5.67 15.64
N GLN A 218 -12.15 4.61 16.34
CA GLN A 218 -12.93 3.98 17.42
C GLN A 218 -13.25 4.97 18.55
N ALA A 219 -12.29 5.82 18.93
CA ALA A 219 -12.46 6.78 20.01
C ALA A 219 -13.44 7.92 19.67
N HIS A 220 -13.40 8.41 18.42
CA HIS A 220 -14.23 9.54 17.98
C HIS A 220 -15.58 9.12 17.37
N GLY A 221 -15.72 7.84 16.99
CA GLY A 221 -16.89 7.30 16.33
C GLY A 221 -16.95 7.62 14.83
N PRO A 222 -17.57 6.75 14.01
CA PRO A 222 -17.69 6.98 12.58
C PRO A 222 -18.72 8.09 12.28
N LYS A 223 -18.45 8.88 11.26
CA LYS A 223 -19.31 9.95 10.74
C LYS A 223 -19.86 9.66 9.35
N THR A 224 -19.26 8.68 8.66
CA THR A 224 -19.62 8.28 7.29
C THR A 224 -19.82 6.77 7.20
N ARG A 225 -20.57 6.31 6.19
CA ARG A 225 -20.72 4.87 5.93
C ARG A 225 -19.37 4.19 5.65
N ALA A 226 -18.44 4.89 5.01
CA ALA A 226 -17.10 4.39 4.78
C ALA A 226 -16.37 4.10 6.11
N GLU A 227 -16.43 5.02 7.07
CA GLU A 227 -15.85 4.82 8.41
C GLU A 227 -16.54 3.71 9.20
N GLU A 228 -17.87 3.59 9.12
CA GLU A 228 -18.60 2.47 9.72
C GLU A 228 -18.10 1.13 9.15
N LEU A 229 -17.96 1.03 7.83
CA LEU A 229 -17.42 -0.16 7.17
C LEU A 229 -16.00 -0.49 7.61
N ARG A 230 -15.14 0.52 7.81
CA ARG A 230 -13.77 0.31 8.32
C ARG A 230 -13.81 -0.44 9.66
N LEU A 231 -14.63 0.04 10.60
CA LEU A 231 -14.77 -0.56 11.93
C LEU A 231 -15.40 -1.96 11.87
N GLU A 232 -16.50 -2.13 11.13
CA GLU A 232 -17.21 -3.42 10.98
C GLU A 232 -16.30 -4.50 10.38
N ILE A 233 -15.52 -4.15 9.35
CA ILE A 233 -14.58 -5.09 8.71
C ILE A 233 -13.40 -5.36 9.63
N PHE A 234 -12.84 -4.34 10.28
CA PHE A 234 -11.69 -4.51 11.18
C PHE A 234 -11.99 -5.50 12.30
N GLU A 235 -13.13 -5.34 12.98
CA GLU A 235 -13.59 -6.22 14.04
C GLU A 235 -13.78 -7.65 13.51
N LYS A 236 -14.63 -7.82 12.48
CA LYS A 236 -14.97 -9.15 11.96
C LYS A 236 -13.79 -9.89 11.34
N VAL A 237 -12.83 -9.20 10.74
CA VAL A 237 -11.64 -9.84 10.18
C VAL A 237 -10.69 -10.31 11.28
N ASN A 238 -10.52 -9.53 12.35
CA ASN A 238 -9.71 -9.97 13.48
C ASN A 238 -10.37 -11.11 14.26
N ASP A 239 -11.70 -11.11 14.38
CA ASP A 239 -12.49 -12.19 14.98
C ASP A 239 -12.38 -13.54 14.24
N LEU A 240 -11.91 -13.56 12.98
CA LEU A 240 -11.61 -14.81 12.27
C LEU A 240 -10.46 -15.59 12.92
N GLY A 241 -9.66 -14.96 13.78
CA GLY A 241 -8.57 -15.61 14.49
C GLY A 241 -7.43 -16.10 13.59
N ILE A 242 -7.25 -15.53 12.39
CA ILE A 242 -6.18 -15.91 11.46
C ILE A 242 -4.81 -15.54 12.05
N GLY A 243 -4.71 -14.36 12.67
CA GLY A 243 -3.53 -13.89 13.40
C GLY A 243 -2.33 -13.52 12.53
N ALA A 244 -1.27 -13.05 13.19
CA ALA A 244 -0.02 -12.69 12.54
C ALA A 244 0.57 -13.89 11.79
N GLN A 245 1.02 -13.66 10.55
CA GLN A 245 1.54 -14.66 9.61
C GLN A 245 0.61 -15.87 9.38
N GLY A 246 -0.67 -15.79 9.74
CA GLY A 246 -1.61 -16.92 9.69
C GLY A 246 -1.36 -17.99 10.75
N LEU A 247 -0.70 -17.65 11.86
CA LEU A 247 -0.35 -18.57 12.94
C LEU A 247 -1.42 -18.69 14.03
N GLY A 248 -2.58 -18.05 13.84
CA GLY A 248 -3.61 -17.92 14.86
C GLY A 248 -3.28 -16.82 15.87
N GLY A 249 -4.27 -16.03 16.27
CA GLY A 249 -4.09 -14.92 17.20
C GLY A 249 -5.13 -13.82 17.02
N LEU A 250 -4.96 -12.75 17.77
CA LEU A 250 -5.94 -11.66 17.84
C LEU A 250 -5.85 -10.69 16.65
N THR A 251 -4.66 -10.54 16.06
CA THR A 251 -4.43 -9.48 15.06
C THR A 251 -4.07 -10.06 13.69
N THR A 252 -5.02 -9.97 12.76
CA THR A 252 -4.83 -10.25 11.33
C THR A 252 -4.63 -8.96 10.54
N VAL A 253 -5.37 -7.91 10.89
CA VAL A 253 -5.29 -6.58 10.28
C VAL A 253 -5.07 -5.51 11.36
N LEU A 254 -4.23 -4.53 11.04
CA LEU A 254 -3.92 -3.35 11.85
C LEU A 254 -4.88 -2.19 11.56
N ASP A 255 -5.39 -2.11 10.32
CA ASP A 255 -6.36 -1.11 9.89
C ASP A 255 -7.10 -1.61 8.64
N VAL A 256 -8.26 -1.03 8.37
CA VAL A 256 -9.01 -1.15 7.12
C VAL A 256 -9.21 0.26 6.60
N LYS A 257 -8.78 0.55 5.37
CA LYS A 257 -9.00 1.83 4.69
C LYS A 257 -10.08 1.68 3.64
N VAL A 258 -11.01 2.62 3.58
CA VAL A 258 -12.11 2.61 2.61
C VAL A 258 -12.12 3.93 1.87
N LEU A 259 -12.06 3.88 0.54
CA LEU A 259 -12.35 5.01 -0.34
C LEU A 259 -13.49 4.62 -1.28
N ASP A 260 -14.46 5.52 -1.44
CA ASP A 260 -15.61 5.32 -2.30
C ASP A 260 -15.72 6.36 -3.42
N TYR A 261 -16.54 6.03 -4.43
CA TYR A 261 -16.83 6.89 -5.57
C TYR A 261 -18.24 6.59 -6.10
N PRO A 262 -18.95 7.58 -6.68
CA PRO A 262 -20.25 7.33 -7.30
C PRO A 262 -20.22 6.19 -8.31
N THR A 263 -21.22 5.32 -8.31
CA THR A 263 -21.31 4.15 -9.20
C THR A 263 -22.62 4.14 -9.98
N HIS A 264 -22.64 3.42 -11.09
CA HIS A 264 -23.86 3.18 -11.85
C HIS A 264 -24.83 2.32 -11.05
N ALA A 265 -26.13 2.67 -11.04
CA ALA A 265 -27.15 2.04 -10.18
C ALA A 265 -27.28 0.51 -10.32
N ALA A 266 -26.85 -0.06 -11.44
CA ALA A 266 -26.91 -1.50 -11.70
C ALA A 266 -25.79 -2.31 -11.04
N ASN A 267 -24.66 -1.69 -10.65
CA ASN A 267 -23.47 -2.41 -10.20
C ASN A 267 -22.86 -1.78 -8.94
N LEU A 268 -22.28 -2.63 -8.10
CA LEU A 268 -21.45 -2.24 -6.97
C LEU A 268 -20.03 -2.84 -7.14
N PRO A 269 -19.14 -2.16 -7.88
CA PRO A 269 -17.74 -2.56 -7.97
C PRO A 269 -17.07 -2.45 -6.60
N VAL A 270 -16.43 -3.53 -6.15
CA VAL A 270 -15.67 -3.55 -4.89
C VAL A 270 -14.32 -4.20 -5.13
N ALA A 271 -13.26 -3.52 -4.73
CA ALA A 271 -11.89 -4.02 -4.73
C ALA A 271 -11.35 -4.11 -3.30
N MET A 272 -10.56 -5.14 -3.02
CA MET A 272 -9.82 -5.31 -1.78
C MET A 272 -8.36 -5.62 -2.10
N ILE A 273 -7.45 -4.82 -1.56
CA ILE A 273 -6.01 -4.97 -1.75
C ILE A 273 -5.36 -4.98 -0.36
N PRO A 274 -4.65 -6.04 0.02
CA PRO A 274 -3.92 -6.03 1.28
C PRO A 274 -2.62 -5.25 1.17
N ASN A 275 -2.24 -4.56 2.24
CA ASN A 275 -0.89 -4.11 2.50
C ASN A 275 -0.23 -5.03 3.53
N CYS A 276 0.97 -5.53 3.22
CA CYS A 276 1.67 -6.49 4.07
C CYS A 276 2.41 -5.82 5.23
N ALA A 277 3.03 -6.63 6.10
CA ALA A 277 3.93 -6.13 7.14
C ALA A 277 5.08 -5.25 6.61
N SER A 278 5.49 -5.42 5.35
CA SER A 278 6.42 -4.50 4.66
C SER A 278 5.68 -3.25 4.17
N THR A 279 5.18 -2.44 5.10
CA THR A 279 4.45 -1.20 4.81
C THR A 279 5.44 -0.13 4.37
N ARG A 280 5.42 0.22 3.08
CA ARG A 280 6.41 1.10 2.46
C ARG A 280 5.74 2.11 1.55
N HIS A 281 5.43 3.26 2.11
CA HIS A 281 4.91 4.42 1.39
C HIS A 281 5.34 5.72 2.06
N VAL A 282 5.37 6.80 1.29
CA VAL A 282 5.60 8.19 1.72
C VAL A 282 4.88 9.15 0.78
#